data_AF-A0A2W6VLZ3-F1
#
_entry.id   AF-A0A2W6VLZ3-F1
#
_cell.length_a   1.000
_cell.length_b   1.000
_cell.length_c   1.000
_cell.angle_alpha   90.00
_cell.angle_beta   90.00
_cell.angle_gamma   90.00
#
_symmetry.space_group_name_H-M   'P 1'
#
loop_
_entity.id
_entity.type
_entity.pdbx_description
1 polymer ?
#
loop_
_entity_poly.entity_id
_entity_poly.type
_entity_poly.pdbx_seq_one_letter_code
_entity_poly.pdbx_strand_id
1 'polypeptide(L)' 'IVGLSKSTWYARLNARLPGYDARAPKPFKLGTSDRSPTAWWRSEVMAYVLACAAAQPAH' A
#
# COMPACT_ATOMS: atom_id res chain seq x y z
N ILE A 1 -4.04 -6.14 8.58
CA ILE A 1 -3.64 -6.67 7.25
C ILE A 1 -2.16 -6.38 6.94
N VAL A 2 -1.68 -5.13 6.99
CA VAL A 2 -0.25 -4.82 6.69
C VAL A 2 0.66 -4.58 7.90
N GLY A 3 0.12 -4.51 9.13
CA GLY A 3 0.92 -4.20 10.33
C GLY A 3 1.46 -2.76 10.39
N LEU A 4 1.07 -1.90 9.44
CA LEU A 4 1.51 -0.51 9.33
C LEU A 4 0.41 0.44 9.78
N SER A 5 0.82 1.63 10.25
CA SER A 5 -0.11 2.74 10.47
C SER A 5 -0.70 3.22 9.13
N LYS A 6 -1.89 3.84 9.20
CA LYS A 6 -2.55 4.40 8.01
C LYS A 6 -1.66 5.45 7.32
N SER A 7 -1.07 6.38 8.06
CA SER A 7 -0.20 7.42 7.51
C SER A 7 1.01 6.82 6.79
N THR A 8 1.66 5.81 7.38
CA THR A 8 2.76 5.08 6.74
C THR A 8 2.33 4.43 5.44
N TRP A 9 1.14 3.82 5.39
CA TRP A 9 0.62 3.21 4.17
C TRP A 9 0.40 4.24 3.05
N TYR A 10 -0.25 5.37 3.36
CA TYR A 10 -0.47 6.42 2.37
C TYR A 10 0.83 7.12 1.93
N ALA A 11 1.85 7.18 2.79
CA ALA A 11 3.15 7.70 2.40
C ALA A 11 3.79 6.89 1.26
N ARG A 12 3.59 5.56 1.25
CA ARG A 12 4.07 4.68 0.17
C ARG A 12 3.43 4.95 -1.18
N LEU A 13 2.25 5.58 -1.20
CA LEU A 13 1.50 5.85 -2.42
C LEU A 13 1.80 7.24 -3.02
N ASN A 14 2.47 8.12 -2.26
CA ASN A 14 2.70 9.50 -2.68
C ASN A 14 4.14 9.70 -3.14
N ALA A 15 4.35 9.90 -4.44
CA ALA A 15 5.66 10.11 -5.07
C ALA A 15 6.46 11.29 -4.53
N ARG A 16 5.82 12.22 -3.81
CA ARG A 16 6.48 13.38 -3.20
C ARG A 16 7.06 13.09 -1.82
N LEU A 17 6.73 11.94 -1.22
CA LEU A 17 7.18 11.60 0.13
C LEU A 17 8.37 10.64 0.10
N PRO A 18 9.32 10.73 1.06
CA PRO A 18 10.49 9.85 1.11
C PRO A 18 10.15 8.35 1.20
N GLY A 19 8.98 8.03 1.73
CA GLY A 19 8.49 6.66 1.87
C GLY A 19 7.81 6.09 0.64
N TYR A 20 7.80 6.80 -0.49
CA TYR A 20 7.17 6.34 -1.72
C TYR A 20 7.72 4.99 -2.19
N ASP A 21 6.82 4.07 -2.55
CA ASP A 21 7.18 2.82 -3.17
C ASP A 21 6.29 2.59 -4.39
N ALA A 22 6.88 2.65 -5.58
CA ALA A 22 6.17 2.43 -6.84
C ALA A 22 5.57 1.01 -6.96
N ARG A 23 6.03 0.05 -6.14
CA ARG A 23 5.51 -1.31 -6.08
C ARG A 23 4.27 -1.44 -5.18
N ALA A 24 3.95 -0.41 -4.40
CA ALA A 24 2.77 -0.44 -3.54
C ALA A 24 1.49 -0.54 -4.41
N PRO A 25 0.54 -1.41 -4.04
CA PRO A 25 -0.68 -1.64 -4.82
C PRO A 25 -1.53 -0.37 -4.87
N LYS A 26 -2.07 -0.08 -6.06
CA LYS A 26 -2.81 1.13 -6.31
C LYS A 26 -4.22 1.04 -5.71
N PRO A 27 -4.69 2.10 -5.03
CA PRO A 27 -6.06 2.14 -4.55
C PRO A 27 -7.07 2.24 -5.69
N PHE A 28 -8.29 1.76 -5.43
CA PHE A 28 -9.47 2.07 -6.22
C PHE A 28 -10.63 2.56 -5.33
N LYS A 29 -11.62 3.19 -5.93
CA LYS A 29 -12.82 3.67 -5.22
C LYS A 29 -13.93 2.62 -5.31
N LEU A 30 -14.64 2.40 -4.20
CA LEU A 30 -15.84 1.53 -4.16
C LEU A 30 -17.12 2.23 -4.65
N GLY A 31 -17.01 3.48 -5.09
CA GLY A 31 -18.11 4.29 -5.60
C GLY A 31 -17.59 5.40 -6.51
N THR A 32 -18.51 6.18 -7.07
CA THR A 32 -18.20 7.20 -8.08
C THR A 32 -17.92 8.58 -7.51
N SER A 33 -18.10 8.79 -6.20
CA SER A 33 -17.85 10.09 -5.55
C SER A 33 -16.45 10.18 -4.98
N ASP A 34 -15.92 11.40 -4.86
CA ASP A 34 -14.61 11.65 -4.25
C ASP A 34 -14.53 11.16 -2.79
N ARG A 35 -15.66 11.22 -2.08
CA ARG A 35 -15.81 10.75 -0.70
C ARG A 35 -16.04 9.24 -0.59
N SER A 36 -16.15 8.54 -1.71
CA SER A 36 -16.33 7.08 -1.70
C SER A 36 -15.14 6.40 -1.00
N PRO A 37 -15.39 5.29 -0.29
CA PRO A 37 -14.33 4.52 0.34
C PRO A 37 -13.25 4.12 -0.67
N THR A 38 -12.01 4.24 -0.23
CA THR A 38 -10.85 3.76 -0.98
C THR A 38 -10.53 2.34 -0.53
N ALA A 39 -10.41 1.42 -1.48
CA ALA A 39 -10.13 0.01 -1.26
C ALA A 39 -8.90 -0.46 -2.05
N TRP A 40 -8.42 -1.64 -1.68
CA TRP A 40 -7.33 -2.37 -2.32
C TRP A 40 -7.72 -3.83 -2.44
N TRP A 41 -7.18 -4.50 -3.46
CA TRP A 41 -7.28 -5.94 -3.53
C TRP A 41 -6.42 -6.56 -2.44
N ARG A 42 -7.05 -7.38 -1.58
CA ARG A 42 -6.33 -8.06 -0.48
C ARG A 42 -5.17 -8.90 -1.02
N SER A 43 -5.33 -9.56 -2.17
CA SER A 43 -4.30 -10.36 -2.83
C SER A 43 -3.07 -9.54 -3.19
N GLU A 44 -3.24 -8.36 -3.80
CA GLU A 44 -2.11 -7.48 -4.17
C GLU A 44 -1.40 -6.92 -2.94
N VAL A 45 -2.15 -6.54 -1.90
CA VAL A 45 -1.59 -6.09 -0.63
C VAL A 45 -0.77 -7.19 0.04
N MET A 46 -1.27 -8.43 0.03
CA MET A 46 -0.53 -9.58 0.57
C MET A 46 0.73 -9.87 -0.24
N ALA A 47 0.64 -9.90 -1.57
CA ALA A 47 1.79 -10.11 -2.45
C ALA A 47 2.88 -9.05 -2.24
N TYR A 48 2.48 -7.79 -2.07
CA TYR A 48 3.39 -6.69 -1.76
C TYR A 48 4.09 -6.87 -0.41
N VAL A 49 3.35 -7.20 0.65
CA VAL A 49 3.94 -7.44 1.99
C VAL A 49 4.91 -8.61 1.95
N LEU A 50 4.57 -9.70 1.28
CA LEU A 50 5.44 -10.86 1.12
C LEU A 50 6.71 -10.51 0.34
N ALA A 51 6.60 -9.72 -0.72
CA ALA A 51 7.75 -9.25 -1.49
C ALA A 51 8.67 -8.33 -0.65
N CYS A 52 8.11 -7.45 0.17
CA CYS A 52 8.90 -6.64 1.11
C CYS A 52 9.65 -7.52 2.12
N ALA A 53 8.95 -8.50 2.72
CA ALA A 53 9.55 -9.41 3.68
C ALA A 53 10.69 -10.24 3.07
N ALA A 54 10.54 -10.70 1.84
CA ALA A 54 11.59 -11.45 1.12
C ALA A 54 12.78 -10.57 0.70
N ALA A 55 12.57 -9.27 0.48
CA ALA A 55 13.62 -8.33 0.13
C ALA A 55 14.44 -7.84 1.33
N GLN A 56 13.97 -8.08 2.56
CA GLN A 56 14.75 -7.82 3.77
C GLN A 56 15.73 -8.99 3.99
N PRO A 57 17.05 -8.73 3.98
CA PRO A 57 18.01 -9.77 4.30
C PRO A 57 17.72 -10.28 5.72
N ALA A 58 17.68 -11.60 5.89
CA ALA A 58 17.67 -12.20 7.21
C ALA A 58 18.95 -11.76 7.94
N HIS A 59 18.79 -11.01 9.02
CA HIS A 59 19.88 -10.63 9.92
C HIS A 59 19.93 -11.62 11.09
#